data_AF-A0A9P8VI00-F1
#
_entry.id   AF-A0A9P8VI00-F1
#
_cell.length_a   1.000
_cell.length_b   1.000
_cell.length_c   1.000
_cell.angle_alpha   90.00
_cell.angle_beta   90.00
_cell.angle_gamma   90.00
#
_symmetry.space_group_name_H-M   'P 1'
#
loop_
_entity.id
_entity.type
_entity.pdbx_description
1 polymer ?
#
loop_
_entity_poly.entity_id
_entity_poly.type
_entity_poly.pdbx_seq_one_letter_code
_entity_poly.pdbx_strand_id
1 'polypeptide(L)'
;MLLRLSVLIPWALCTVSFILSFLLLFAGHKDGFLEEYALIRFNTSTLGYDLVPTSDDTEEDSGGIGGLIDDIQDGATDLLNNIGNNIADRLADELGISQWYSVHLMTLCRGEFEPNATQPSPDHNVTSCTKSSPDNRVNLTELIDGELQAGPLHISLAEINWPSQVDDAISTVNKILLAIFILYCLAIGFSGLAMITALAAGVLDPRRSVVKIVNTILVLLAFIVLLAASIGVTVGGKIAEDKIDEFGGDIGISADRGMGFLAFTWAAFGTIAVALIYWFAIFCVDRREKKRYRQSRVGQKGY
;
A
#
# COMPACT_ATOMS: atom_id res chain seq x y z
N MET A 1 -38.40 5.68 18.78
CA MET A 1 -37.36 4.74 19.28
C MET A 1 -36.73 3.93 18.15
N LEU A 2 -37.52 3.25 17.30
CA LEU A 2 -37.01 2.49 16.13
C LEU A 2 -36.12 3.32 15.18
N LEU A 3 -36.49 4.59 14.92
CA LEU A 3 -35.71 5.50 14.07
C LEU A 3 -34.36 5.95 14.66
N ARG A 4 -34.15 5.78 15.97
CA ARG A 4 -32.86 6.07 16.63
C ARG A 4 -31.93 4.86 16.59
N LEU A 5 -32.49 3.66 16.75
CA LEU A 5 -31.74 2.41 16.62
C LEU A 5 -31.27 2.19 15.18
N SER A 6 -32.05 2.65 14.21
CA SER A 6 -31.73 2.47 12.79
C SER A 6 -30.45 3.22 12.36
N VAL A 7 -30.07 4.29 13.06
CA VAL A 7 -28.85 5.08 12.80
C VAL A 7 -27.57 4.38 13.30
N LEU A 8 -27.69 3.38 14.19
CA LEU A 8 -26.54 2.65 14.71
C LEU A 8 -25.88 1.78 13.65
N ILE A 9 -26.65 1.22 12.72
CA ILE A 9 -26.14 0.38 11.63
C ILE A 9 -25.19 1.16 10.71
N PRO A 10 -25.61 2.27 10.06
CA PRO A 10 -24.71 3.03 9.22
C PRO A 10 -23.58 3.69 10.01
N TRP A 11 -23.79 4.03 11.28
CA TRP A 11 -22.70 4.50 12.14
C TRP A 11 -21.62 3.43 12.29
N ALA A 12 -21.99 2.20 12.63
CA ALA A 12 -21.05 1.09 12.78
C ALA A 12 -20.31 0.81 11.46
N LEU A 13 -21.01 0.86 10.31
CA LEU A 13 -20.38 0.69 8.99
C LEU A 13 -19.36 1.78 8.68
N CYS A 14 -19.68 3.05 8.98
CA CYS A 14 -18.72 4.15 8.83
C CYS A 14 -17.52 4.00 9.77
N THR A 15 -17.75 3.52 11.01
CA THR A 15 -16.68 3.25 11.97
C THR A 15 -15.76 2.13 11.49
N VAL A 16 -16.30 1.03 10.97
CA VAL A 16 -15.49 -0.06 10.40
C VAL A 16 -14.65 0.45 9.23
N SER A 17 -15.25 1.18 8.28
CA SER A 17 -14.52 1.79 7.17
C SER A 17 -13.40 2.72 7.66
N PHE A 18 -13.69 3.58 8.65
CA PHE A 18 -12.70 4.49 9.23
C PHE A 18 -11.54 3.73 9.86
N ILE A 19 -11.82 2.70 10.67
CA ILE A 19 -10.80 1.89 11.33
C ILE A 19 -9.95 1.16 10.29
N LEU A 20 -10.56 0.50 9.30
CA LEU A 20 -9.81 -0.22 8.27
C LEU A 20 -8.89 0.72 7.48
N SER A 21 -9.39 1.88 7.04
CA SER A 21 -8.55 2.86 6.33
C SER A 21 -7.43 3.40 7.21
N PHE A 22 -7.69 3.61 8.51
CA PHE A 22 -6.66 4.06 9.46
C PHE A 22 -5.59 2.98 9.69
N LEU A 23 -5.99 1.71 9.85
CA LEU A 23 -5.07 0.59 10.00
C LEU A 23 -4.17 0.43 8.77
N LEU A 24 -4.72 0.57 7.56
CA LEU A 24 -3.94 0.51 6.32
C LEU A 24 -2.96 1.69 6.19
N LEU A 25 -3.34 2.89 6.64
CA LEU A 25 -2.46 4.05 6.60
C LEU A 25 -1.25 3.92 7.55
N PHE A 26 -1.46 3.28 8.70
CA PHE A 26 -0.46 3.10 9.76
C PHE A 26 0.08 1.67 9.87
N ALA A 27 -0.14 0.84 8.85
CA ALA A 27 0.51 -0.46 8.74
C ALA A 27 2.04 -0.26 8.74
N GLY A 28 2.77 -1.16 9.41
CA GLY A 28 4.22 -1.07 9.52
C GLY A 28 4.73 0.10 10.37
N HIS A 29 3.91 0.76 11.19
CA HIS A 29 4.38 1.86 12.07
C HIS A 29 5.31 1.37 13.20
N LYS A 30 5.27 0.08 13.50
CA LYS A 30 6.15 -0.63 14.45
C LYS A 30 6.47 -2.00 13.88
N ASP A 31 7.58 -2.56 14.32
CA ASP A 31 8.02 -3.90 13.89
C ASP A 31 6.92 -4.94 14.17
N GLY A 32 6.57 -5.71 13.13
CA GLY A 32 5.52 -6.74 13.20
C GLY A 32 4.07 -6.23 13.22
N PHE A 33 3.83 -4.91 13.15
CA PHE A 33 2.48 -4.36 13.14
C PHE A 33 1.86 -4.39 11.72
N LEU A 34 0.92 -5.32 11.50
CA LEU A 34 0.20 -5.48 10.21
C LEU A 34 1.14 -5.69 9.02
N GLU A 35 2.20 -6.49 9.19
CA GLU A 35 3.23 -6.71 8.19
C GLU A 35 2.71 -7.39 6.89
N GLU A 36 1.72 -8.28 7.02
CA GLU A 36 1.04 -8.92 5.89
C GLU A 36 0.17 -7.96 5.06
N TYR A 37 -0.02 -6.73 5.56
CA TYR A 37 -0.80 -5.68 4.92
C TYR A 37 0.10 -4.62 4.28
N ALA A 38 1.31 -4.98 3.87
CA ALA A 38 2.09 -4.14 2.97
C ALA A 38 1.36 -3.95 1.64
N LEU A 39 1.60 -2.83 0.96
CA LEU A 39 1.04 -2.55 -0.36
C LEU A 39 1.78 -3.33 -1.46
N ILE A 40 3.12 -3.32 -1.38
CA ILE A 40 4.05 -4.09 -2.23
C ILE A 40 5.08 -4.73 -1.31
N ARG A 41 5.49 -5.95 -1.60
CA ARG A 41 6.62 -6.64 -0.99
C ARG A 41 7.66 -6.93 -2.05
N PHE A 42 8.92 -6.81 -1.69
CA PHE A 42 10.05 -7.18 -2.53
C PHE A 42 10.72 -8.40 -1.90
N ASN A 43 11.02 -9.39 -2.74
CA ASN A 43 11.88 -10.50 -2.41
C ASN A 43 13.26 -10.22 -3.02
N THR A 44 14.26 -10.21 -2.16
CA THR A 44 15.66 -9.95 -2.47
C THR A 44 16.55 -11.13 -2.09
N SER A 45 15.97 -12.26 -1.67
CA SER A 45 16.71 -13.48 -1.29
C SER A 45 17.51 -14.09 -2.44
N THR A 46 17.09 -13.87 -3.68
CA THR A 46 17.77 -14.34 -4.89
C THR A 46 18.74 -13.31 -5.48
N LEU A 47 18.99 -12.21 -4.77
CA LEU A 47 19.95 -11.20 -5.21
C LEU A 47 21.33 -11.81 -5.45
N GLY A 48 21.90 -11.55 -6.63
CA GLY A 48 23.25 -11.95 -6.96
C GLY A 48 23.44 -13.42 -7.37
N TYR A 49 22.38 -14.24 -7.36
CA TYR A 49 22.47 -15.62 -7.88
C TYR A 49 22.83 -15.67 -9.38
N ASP A 50 22.36 -14.69 -10.16
CA ASP A 50 22.65 -14.57 -11.60
C ASP A 50 23.96 -13.83 -11.90
N LEU A 51 24.56 -13.18 -10.89
CA LEU A 51 25.86 -12.51 -10.99
C LEU A 51 27.05 -13.50 -10.82
N VAL A 52 26.76 -14.77 -10.53
CA VAL A 52 27.76 -15.83 -10.37
C VAL A 52 27.87 -16.59 -11.69
N PRO A 53 29.02 -16.58 -12.37
CA PRO A 53 29.15 -17.24 -13.66
C PRO A 53 28.99 -18.76 -13.52
N THR A 54 27.85 -19.30 -13.97
CA THR A 54 27.81 -20.69 -14.42
C THR A 54 28.57 -20.75 -15.73
N SER A 55 29.55 -21.66 -15.81
CA SER A 55 30.58 -21.70 -16.86
C SER A 55 30.10 -22.02 -18.29
N ASP A 56 28.81 -21.85 -18.57
CA ASP A 56 28.17 -22.04 -19.87
C ASP A 56 27.11 -20.94 -20.04
N ASP A 57 27.45 -19.83 -20.70
CA ASP A 57 26.89 -19.48 -22.01
C ASP A 57 27.16 -18.02 -22.42
N THR A 58 27.69 -17.92 -23.64
CA THR A 58 27.67 -16.85 -24.65
C THR A 58 27.17 -15.45 -24.28
N GLU A 59 28.06 -14.49 -24.52
CA GLU A 59 27.82 -13.09 -24.88
C GLU A 59 26.48 -12.85 -25.61
N GLU A 60 25.42 -12.50 -24.87
CA GLU A 60 24.30 -11.76 -25.42
C GLU A 60 24.33 -10.33 -24.87
N ASP A 61 24.70 -9.43 -25.78
CA ASP A 61 24.79 -7.98 -25.63
C ASP A 61 23.39 -7.41 -25.31
N SER A 62 22.97 -7.46 -24.05
CA SER A 62 21.75 -6.83 -23.54
C SER A 62 22.08 -5.42 -23.03
N GLY A 63 21.88 -4.44 -23.91
CA GLY A 63 22.08 -3.04 -23.60
C GLY A 63 21.16 -2.57 -22.48
N GLY A 64 21.69 -2.48 -21.25
CA GLY A 64 21.01 -1.82 -20.14
C GLY A 64 21.67 -1.99 -18.77
N ILE A 65 22.21 -3.17 -18.45
CA ILE A 65 22.67 -3.49 -17.08
C ILE A 65 23.98 -4.30 -17.06
N GLY A 66 24.43 -4.85 -18.20
CA GLY A 66 25.62 -5.73 -18.26
C GLY A 66 26.92 -5.13 -17.68
N GLY A 67 27.22 -3.86 -17.94
CA GLY A 67 28.45 -3.23 -17.40
C GLY A 67 28.43 -2.97 -15.88
N LEU A 68 27.25 -2.94 -15.26
CA LEU A 68 27.07 -2.80 -13.81
C LEU A 68 27.36 -4.13 -13.10
N ILE A 69 27.10 -5.24 -13.79
CA ILE A 69 27.32 -6.61 -13.32
C ILE A 69 28.82 -6.92 -13.32
N ASP A 70 29.57 -6.47 -14.33
CA ASP A 70 31.02 -6.68 -14.43
C ASP A 70 31.83 -6.08 -13.26
N ASP A 71 31.51 -4.86 -12.80
CA ASP A 71 32.23 -4.21 -11.69
C ASP A 71 31.93 -4.88 -10.32
N ILE A 72 30.69 -5.34 -10.12
CA ILE A 72 30.31 -6.13 -8.93
C ILE A 72 30.97 -7.51 -8.98
N GLN A 73 31.08 -8.10 -10.17
CA GLN A 73 31.74 -9.38 -10.40
C GLN A 73 33.23 -9.33 -10.06
N ASP A 74 33.95 -8.27 -10.43
CA ASP A 74 35.37 -8.11 -10.07
C ASP A 74 35.59 -8.02 -8.55
N GLY A 75 34.74 -7.27 -7.83
CA GLY A 75 34.77 -7.19 -6.37
C GLY A 75 34.36 -8.50 -5.67
N ALA A 76 33.38 -9.22 -6.24
CA ALA A 76 32.96 -10.51 -5.74
C ALA A 76 34.01 -11.60 -5.99
N THR A 77 34.79 -11.53 -7.08
CA THR A 77 35.77 -12.56 -7.48
C THR A 77 36.82 -12.84 -6.40
N ASP A 78 37.23 -11.84 -5.62
CA ASP A 78 38.15 -12.02 -4.48
C ASP A 78 37.51 -12.75 -3.28
N LEU A 79 36.19 -12.61 -3.09
CA LEU A 79 35.41 -13.37 -2.10
C LEU A 79 35.12 -14.80 -2.60
N LEU A 80 34.83 -14.95 -3.90
CA LEU A 80 34.59 -16.23 -4.60
C LEU A 80 35.80 -17.17 -4.49
N ASN A 81 37.01 -16.61 -4.60
CA ASN A 81 38.25 -17.39 -4.53
C ASN A 81 38.49 -18.05 -3.15
N ASN A 82 37.81 -17.62 -2.09
CA ASN A 82 38.01 -18.12 -0.74
C ASN A 82 36.90 -19.07 -0.24
N ILE A 83 35.79 -19.24 -0.99
CA ILE A 83 34.56 -19.85 -0.44
C ILE A 83 33.81 -20.68 -1.51
N GLY A 84 33.50 -21.95 -1.20
CA GLY A 84 32.74 -22.87 -2.06
C GLY A 84 31.22 -22.65 -2.08
N ASN A 85 30.52 -23.58 -2.77
CA ASN A 85 29.10 -23.76 -3.19
C ASN A 85 27.91 -22.93 -2.62
N ASN A 86 28.03 -22.10 -1.57
CA ASN A 86 26.93 -21.27 -1.03
C ASN A 86 27.29 -19.78 -1.13
N ILE A 87 27.58 -19.35 -2.36
CA ILE A 87 28.18 -18.06 -2.68
C ILE A 87 27.17 -16.91 -2.54
N ALA A 88 25.95 -17.09 -3.05
CA ALA A 88 24.97 -16.02 -3.10
C ALA A 88 24.39 -15.66 -1.71
N ASP A 89 24.09 -16.66 -0.87
CA ASP A 89 23.66 -16.42 0.51
C ASP A 89 24.73 -15.67 1.33
N ARG A 90 26.02 -15.99 1.10
CA ARG A 90 27.13 -15.31 1.75
C ARG A 90 27.38 -13.91 1.20
N LEU A 91 27.14 -13.69 -0.09
CA LEU A 91 27.23 -12.36 -0.68
C LEU A 91 26.11 -11.45 -0.13
N ALA A 92 24.89 -11.95 0.03
CA ALA A 92 23.80 -11.20 0.67
C ALA A 92 24.10 -10.89 2.14
N ASP A 93 24.60 -11.87 2.91
CA ASP A 93 25.02 -11.69 4.31
C ASP A 93 26.19 -10.69 4.43
N GLU A 94 27.15 -10.73 3.50
CA GLU A 94 28.33 -9.88 3.50
C GLU A 94 28.00 -8.45 3.01
N LEU A 95 27.06 -8.31 2.06
CA LEU A 95 26.54 -7.01 1.60
C LEU A 95 25.57 -6.36 2.61
N GLY A 96 25.11 -7.11 3.63
CA GLY A 96 24.18 -6.63 4.66
C GLY A 96 22.76 -6.36 4.14
N ILE A 97 22.39 -6.91 2.98
CA ILE A 97 21.09 -6.64 2.34
C ILE A 97 20.05 -7.59 2.91
N SER A 98 18.93 -7.06 3.40
CA SER A 98 17.83 -7.89 3.90
C SER A 98 17.18 -8.73 2.80
N GLN A 99 16.74 -9.94 3.14
CA GLN A 99 16.12 -10.88 2.19
C GLN A 99 14.73 -10.48 1.67
N TRP A 100 14.01 -9.62 2.39
CA TRP A 100 12.76 -9.05 1.90
C TRP A 100 12.53 -7.62 2.42
N TYR A 101 11.78 -6.86 1.64
CA TYR A 101 11.34 -5.51 1.98
C TYR A 101 9.83 -5.38 1.80
N SER A 102 9.16 -4.60 2.63
CA SER A 102 7.73 -4.35 2.50
C SER A 102 7.41 -2.86 2.56
N VAL A 103 6.68 -2.42 1.55
CA VAL A 103 6.29 -1.01 1.39
C VAL A 103 4.89 -0.85 1.95
N HIS A 104 4.81 -0.10 3.04
CA HIS A 104 3.56 0.39 3.59
C HIS A 104 3.31 1.83 3.10
N LEU A 105 2.12 2.36 3.36
CA LEU A 105 1.72 3.72 2.96
C LEU A 105 2.62 4.83 3.54
N MET A 106 3.20 4.58 4.72
CA MET A 106 3.96 5.54 5.51
C MET A 106 5.33 5.03 5.96
N THR A 107 5.60 3.75 5.81
CA THR A 107 6.83 3.11 6.29
C THR A 107 7.33 2.08 5.28
N LEU A 108 8.61 1.79 5.38
CA LEU A 108 9.26 0.69 4.69
C LEU A 108 9.83 -0.24 5.78
N CYS A 109 9.44 -1.50 5.77
CA CYS A 109 9.99 -2.50 6.69
C CYS A 109 10.90 -3.46 5.92
N ARG A 110 11.87 -4.04 6.63
CA ARG A 110 12.80 -5.03 6.11
C ARG A 110 12.98 -6.16 7.10
N GLY A 111 13.37 -7.32 6.59
CA GLY A 111 13.54 -8.49 7.42
C GLY A 111 14.20 -9.67 6.72
N GLU A 112 14.33 -10.75 7.49
CA GLU A 112 14.87 -12.02 7.04
C GLU A 112 13.78 -13.10 7.01
N PHE A 113 13.97 -14.14 6.20
CA PHE A 113 13.11 -15.31 6.21
C PHE A 113 13.53 -16.28 7.32
N GLU A 114 12.58 -16.73 8.14
CA GLU A 114 12.82 -17.70 9.20
C GLU A 114 12.08 -19.02 8.86
N PRO A 115 12.75 -20.18 8.86
CA PRO A 115 14.15 -20.42 9.18
C PRO A 115 15.14 -20.23 8.01
N ASN A 116 14.67 -20.15 6.75
CA ASN A 116 15.48 -19.89 5.55
C ASN A 116 14.57 -19.60 4.33
N ALA A 117 15.03 -18.79 3.37
CA ALA A 117 14.31 -18.46 2.14
C ALA A 117 14.01 -19.65 1.21
N THR A 118 14.75 -20.75 1.34
CA THR A 118 14.63 -21.98 0.52
C THR A 118 13.50 -22.93 0.95
N GLN A 119 12.82 -22.66 2.07
CA GLN A 119 11.67 -23.48 2.51
C GLN A 119 10.36 -23.04 1.83
N PRO A 120 9.41 -23.97 1.60
CA PRO A 120 8.07 -23.61 1.16
C PRO A 120 7.34 -22.83 2.27
N SER A 121 7.03 -21.55 2.00
CA SER A 121 6.35 -20.62 2.91
C SER A 121 7.13 -20.33 4.21
N PRO A 122 8.33 -19.73 4.13
CA PRO A 122 9.06 -19.32 5.32
C PRO A 122 8.37 -18.12 5.98
N ASP A 123 8.33 -18.12 7.31
CA ASP A 123 7.81 -16.99 8.08
C ASP A 123 8.75 -15.79 7.90
N HIS A 124 8.20 -14.58 8.02
CA HIS A 124 8.94 -13.34 7.82
C HIS A 124 9.28 -12.75 9.18
N ASN A 125 10.57 -12.68 9.54
CA ASN A 125 11.01 -12.01 10.73
C ASN A 125 11.33 -10.54 10.41
N VAL A 126 10.67 -9.61 11.09
CA VAL A 126 10.84 -8.18 10.86
C VAL A 126 12.07 -7.69 11.63
N THR A 127 13.09 -7.21 10.91
CA THR A 127 14.32 -6.69 11.50
C THR A 127 14.16 -5.24 11.92
N SER A 128 13.62 -4.39 11.04
CA SER A 128 13.41 -2.97 11.33
C SER A 128 12.44 -2.30 10.37
N CYS A 129 11.67 -1.32 10.86
CA CYS A 129 10.84 -0.42 10.05
C CYS A 129 11.34 1.02 10.07
N THR A 130 11.51 1.62 8.89
CA THR A 130 11.90 3.03 8.69
C THR A 130 10.70 3.86 8.23
N LYS A 131 10.61 5.10 8.72
CA LYS A 131 9.55 6.03 8.29
C LYS A 131 9.90 6.63 6.93
N SER A 132 8.95 6.62 6.01
CA SER A 132 9.12 7.19 4.69
C SER A 132 8.60 8.63 4.62
N SER A 133 9.30 9.50 3.88
CA SER A 133 8.86 10.87 3.66
C SER A 133 7.73 10.93 2.61
N PRO A 134 6.84 11.94 2.66
CA PRO A 134 5.75 12.09 1.69
C PRO A 134 6.21 12.27 0.24
N ASP A 135 7.37 12.87 0.02
CA ASP A 135 7.89 13.18 -1.32
C ASP A 135 8.77 12.05 -1.89
N ASN A 136 9.34 11.19 -1.03
CA ASN A 136 10.16 10.03 -1.39
C ASN A 136 9.75 8.84 -0.51
N ARG A 137 8.66 8.15 -0.90
CA ARG A 137 8.11 7.03 -0.10
C ARG A 137 8.95 5.76 -0.19
N VAL A 138 9.57 5.60 -1.34
CA VAL A 138 10.48 4.53 -1.70
C VAL A 138 11.75 5.23 -2.15
N ASN A 139 12.65 5.51 -1.19
CA ASN A 139 14.00 5.98 -1.50
C ASN A 139 14.95 4.77 -1.42
N LEU A 140 14.82 3.87 -2.38
CA LEU A 140 15.66 2.68 -2.48
C LEU A 140 17.14 3.09 -2.52
N THR A 141 17.47 4.21 -3.16
CA THR A 141 18.82 4.75 -3.27
C THR A 141 19.43 5.04 -1.89
N GLU A 142 18.76 5.79 -1.03
CA GLU A 142 19.29 6.13 0.31
C GLU A 142 19.37 4.91 1.25
N LEU A 143 18.44 3.96 1.09
CA LEU A 143 18.46 2.71 1.85
C LEU A 143 19.61 1.81 1.39
N ILE A 144 19.73 1.59 0.07
CA ILE A 144 20.74 0.73 -0.53
C ILE A 144 22.13 1.35 -0.40
N ASP A 145 22.30 2.67 -0.56
CA ASP A 145 23.57 3.37 -0.26
C ASP A 145 23.96 3.21 1.20
N GLY A 146 22.99 3.31 2.13
CA GLY A 146 23.25 3.16 3.56
C GLY A 146 23.74 1.75 3.92
N GLU A 147 23.13 0.72 3.35
CA GLU A 147 23.53 -0.67 3.58
C GLU A 147 24.85 -1.01 2.83
N LEU A 148 25.04 -0.56 1.58
CA LEU A 148 26.27 -0.78 0.80
C LEU A 148 27.49 -0.07 1.40
N GLN A 149 27.30 1.13 1.95
CA GLN A 149 28.37 1.91 2.58
C GLN A 149 28.72 1.39 3.99
N ALA A 150 27.77 0.73 4.67
CA ALA A 150 28.02 -0.02 5.90
C ALA A 150 28.62 -1.41 5.64
N GLY A 151 28.47 -1.91 4.42
CA GLY A 151 29.05 -3.15 3.93
C GLY A 151 30.58 -3.08 3.73
N PRO A 152 31.27 -4.22 3.75
CA PRO A 152 32.72 -4.32 3.71
C PRO A 152 33.32 -3.86 2.37
N LEU A 153 32.53 -3.84 1.30
CA LEU A 153 32.95 -3.41 -0.02
C LEU A 153 32.95 -1.88 -0.22
N HIS A 154 32.33 -1.11 0.69
CA HIS A 154 32.30 0.38 0.67
C HIS A 154 31.94 0.99 -0.69
N ILE A 155 31.07 0.33 -1.45
CA ILE A 155 30.66 0.77 -2.79
C ILE A 155 29.50 1.76 -2.63
N SER A 156 29.51 2.84 -3.41
CA SER A 156 28.37 3.77 -3.47
C SER A 156 27.54 3.52 -4.74
N LEU A 157 26.24 3.79 -4.70
CA LEU A 157 25.34 3.70 -5.88
C LEU A 157 25.81 4.57 -7.05
N ALA A 158 26.62 5.60 -6.79
CA ALA A 158 27.23 6.42 -7.82
C ALA A 158 28.29 5.69 -8.67
N GLU A 159 28.90 4.62 -8.14
CA GLU A 159 29.88 3.78 -8.85
C GLU A 159 29.19 2.70 -9.70
N ILE A 160 27.93 2.40 -9.39
CA ILE A 160 27.16 1.29 -9.99
C ILE A 160 26.53 1.69 -11.35
N ASN A 161 26.71 2.93 -11.85
CA ASN A 161 26.15 3.38 -13.13
C ASN A 161 24.65 3.03 -13.31
N TRP A 162 23.87 3.40 -12.28
CA TRP A 162 22.44 3.12 -12.17
C TRP A 162 21.66 3.49 -13.44
N PRO A 163 20.94 2.56 -14.09
CA PRO A 163 20.24 2.85 -15.34
C PRO A 163 19.09 3.83 -15.12
N SER A 164 18.92 4.79 -16.03
CA SER A 164 17.81 5.77 -15.99
C SER A 164 16.42 5.13 -15.93
N GLN A 165 16.30 3.89 -16.42
CA GLN A 165 15.07 3.11 -16.44
C GLN A 165 14.61 2.72 -15.02
N VAL A 166 15.56 2.47 -14.11
CA VAL A 166 15.27 2.15 -12.70
C VAL A 166 14.82 3.39 -11.94
N ASP A 167 15.43 4.54 -12.20
CA ASP A 167 14.97 5.84 -11.68
C ASP A 167 13.55 6.18 -12.13
N ASP A 168 13.21 5.93 -13.39
CA ASP A 168 11.87 6.15 -13.92
C ASP A 168 10.83 5.20 -13.28
N ALA A 169 11.19 3.95 -13.03
CA ALA A 169 10.35 2.98 -12.32
C ALA A 169 10.08 3.42 -10.87
N ILE A 170 11.13 3.77 -10.13
CA ILE A 170 11.03 4.26 -8.74
C ILE A 170 10.21 5.54 -8.66
N SER A 171 10.43 6.50 -9.57
CA SER A 171 9.65 7.73 -9.67
C SER A 171 8.16 7.45 -9.92
N THR A 172 7.86 6.46 -10.78
CA THR A 172 6.48 6.04 -11.07
C THR A 172 5.82 5.41 -9.85
N VAL A 173 6.51 4.51 -9.15
CA VAL A 173 6.04 3.89 -7.90
C VAL A 173 5.80 4.95 -6.83
N ASN A 174 6.72 5.90 -6.64
CA ASN A 174 6.57 6.99 -5.69
C ASN A 174 5.34 7.88 -5.97
N LYS A 175 5.08 8.21 -7.25
CA LYS A 175 3.88 8.96 -7.66
C LYS A 175 2.59 8.19 -7.36
N ILE A 176 2.57 6.89 -7.62
CA ILE A 176 1.43 6.01 -7.33
C ILE A 176 1.16 5.98 -5.81
N LEU A 177 2.19 5.73 -5.01
CA LEU A 177 2.07 5.67 -3.55
C LEU A 177 1.62 7.02 -2.96
N LEU A 178 2.08 8.15 -3.51
CA LEU A 178 1.61 9.47 -3.12
C LEU A 178 0.13 9.68 -3.42
N ALA A 179 -0.32 9.30 -4.62
CA ALA A 179 -1.73 9.40 -4.97
C ALA A 179 -2.59 8.56 -4.02
N ILE A 180 -2.19 7.31 -3.75
CA ILE A 180 -2.91 6.41 -2.84
C ILE A 180 -2.93 6.99 -1.42
N PHE A 181 -1.81 7.53 -0.92
CA PHE A 181 -1.74 8.17 0.39
C PHE A 181 -2.72 9.35 0.52
N ILE A 182 -2.75 10.25 -0.47
CA ILE A 182 -3.67 11.39 -0.45
C ILE A 182 -5.12 10.91 -0.42
N LEU A 183 -5.45 9.90 -1.22
CA LEU A 183 -6.80 9.31 -1.25
C LEU A 183 -7.17 8.70 0.12
N TYR A 184 -6.26 7.97 0.77
CA TYR A 184 -6.50 7.42 2.10
C TYR A 184 -6.69 8.50 3.18
N CYS A 185 -5.89 9.57 3.17
CA CYS A 185 -6.07 10.71 4.06
C CYS A 185 -7.45 11.36 3.90
N LEU A 186 -7.90 11.57 2.66
CA LEU A 186 -9.23 12.10 2.36
C LEU A 186 -10.34 11.14 2.78
N ALA A 187 -10.17 9.83 2.54
CA ALA A 187 -11.12 8.80 2.93
C ALA A 187 -11.31 8.75 4.46
N ILE A 188 -10.22 8.79 5.22
CA ILE A 188 -10.23 8.83 6.69
C ILE A 188 -10.92 10.12 7.17
N GLY A 189 -10.61 11.27 6.57
CA GLY A 189 -11.25 12.54 6.90
C GLY A 189 -12.78 12.50 6.69
N PHE A 190 -13.24 12.08 5.50
CA PHE A 190 -14.66 12.03 5.18
C PHE A 190 -15.41 10.96 5.97
N SER A 191 -14.84 9.76 6.14
CA SER A 191 -15.46 8.68 6.92
C SER A 191 -15.53 9.00 8.42
N GLY A 192 -14.49 9.64 8.97
CA GLY A 192 -14.46 10.12 10.35
C GLY A 192 -15.50 11.22 10.61
N LEU A 193 -15.61 12.19 9.71
CA LEU A 193 -16.66 13.21 9.78
C LEU A 193 -18.06 12.59 9.66
N ALA A 194 -18.25 11.66 8.72
CA ALA A 194 -19.51 10.93 8.54
C ALA A 194 -19.91 10.14 9.80
N MET A 195 -18.94 9.51 10.47
CA MET A 195 -19.18 8.81 11.73
C MET A 195 -19.70 9.78 12.81
N ILE A 196 -19.09 10.95 12.98
CA ILE A 196 -19.51 11.95 13.97
C ILE A 196 -20.91 12.49 13.62
N THR A 197 -21.16 12.81 12.35
CA THR A 197 -22.46 13.34 11.91
C THR A 197 -23.57 12.30 11.99
N ALA A 198 -23.27 11.01 11.84
CA ALA A 198 -24.24 9.93 12.03
C ALA A 198 -24.71 9.86 13.50
N LEU A 199 -23.80 9.97 14.47
CA LEU A 199 -24.17 10.05 15.89
C LEU A 199 -25.01 11.30 16.18
N ALA A 200 -24.58 12.45 15.66
CA ALA A 200 -25.32 13.69 15.81
C ALA A 200 -26.75 13.59 15.24
N ALA A 201 -26.93 12.90 14.11
CA ALA A 201 -28.25 12.67 13.52
C ALA A 201 -29.17 11.79 14.38
N GLY A 202 -28.61 10.90 15.21
CA GLY A 202 -29.36 10.05 16.14
C GLY A 202 -29.82 10.77 17.41
N VAL A 203 -29.01 11.73 17.89
CA VAL A 203 -29.27 12.51 19.13
C VAL A 203 -30.13 13.75 18.85
N LEU A 204 -29.86 14.45 17.75
CA LEU A 204 -30.54 15.70 17.41
C LEU A 204 -31.98 15.45 16.90
N ASP A 205 -32.82 16.49 17.05
CA ASP A 205 -34.25 16.45 16.74
C ASP A 205 -34.50 16.00 15.28
N PRO A 206 -35.30 14.93 15.03
CA PRO A 206 -35.53 14.36 13.69
C PRO A 206 -36.02 15.34 12.62
N ARG A 207 -36.54 16.50 13.06
CA ARG A 207 -37.01 17.60 12.21
C ARG A 207 -35.88 18.34 11.49
N ARG A 208 -34.63 18.25 11.96
CA ARG A 208 -33.47 18.88 11.32
C ARG A 208 -32.93 18.02 10.17
N SER A 209 -33.61 18.03 9.02
CA SER A 209 -33.18 17.27 7.83
C SER A 209 -31.80 17.64 7.28
N VAL A 210 -31.25 18.80 7.67
CA VAL A 210 -29.93 19.26 7.23
C VAL A 210 -28.82 18.30 7.65
N VAL A 211 -28.84 17.78 8.89
CA VAL A 211 -27.81 16.87 9.40
C VAL A 211 -27.76 15.57 8.59
N LYS A 212 -28.93 15.03 8.22
CA LYS A 212 -29.03 13.83 7.38
C LYS A 212 -28.45 14.07 5.99
N ILE A 213 -28.75 15.23 5.38
CA ILE A 213 -28.24 15.61 4.06
C ILE A 213 -26.72 15.75 4.08
N VAL A 214 -26.17 16.47 5.06
CA VAL A 214 -24.72 16.63 5.24
C VAL A 214 -24.05 15.28 5.40
N ASN A 215 -24.61 14.40 6.23
CA ASN A 215 -24.08 13.05 6.42
C ASN A 215 -24.10 12.24 5.12
N THR A 216 -25.21 12.27 4.35
CA THR A 216 -25.28 11.59 3.05
C THR A 216 -24.22 12.09 2.08
N ILE A 217 -23.94 13.41 2.05
CA ILE A 217 -22.88 13.98 1.20
C ILE A 217 -21.51 13.50 1.66
N LEU A 218 -21.21 13.50 2.96
CA LEU A 218 -19.93 13.02 3.49
C LEU A 218 -19.70 11.54 3.18
N VAL A 219 -20.72 10.70 3.35
CA VAL A 219 -20.66 9.27 2.98
C VAL A 219 -20.46 9.08 1.48
N LEU A 220 -21.09 9.91 0.65
CA LEU A 220 -20.89 9.87 -0.81
C LEU A 220 -19.46 10.26 -1.20
N LEU A 221 -18.89 11.29 -0.59
CA LEU A 221 -17.50 11.69 -0.80
C LEU A 221 -16.53 10.59 -0.36
N ALA A 222 -16.74 10.01 0.82
CA ALA A 222 -15.96 8.88 1.31
C ALA A 222 -16.04 7.68 0.34
N PHE A 223 -17.23 7.37 -0.19
CA PHE A 223 -17.42 6.31 -1.18
C PHE A 223 -16.62 6.56 -2.47
N ILE A 224 -16.68 7.78 -3.02
CA ILE A 224 -15.96 8.12 -4.26
C ILE A 224 -14.45 8.02 -4.05
N VAL A 225 -13.95 8.57 -2.94
CA VAL A 225 -12.52 8.55 -2.63
C VAL A 225 -12.03 7.12 -2.35
N LEU A 226 -12.77 6.31 -1.58
CA LEU A 226 -12.41 4.91 -1.32
C LEU A 226 -12.48 4.05 -2.58
N LEU A 227 -13.40 4.33 -3.49
CA LEU A 227 -13.44 3.66 -4.80
C LEU A 227 -12.18 3.99 -5.60
N ALA A 228 -11.82 5.28 -5.69
CA ALA A 228 -10.60 5.72 -6.35
C ALA A 228 -9.34 5.11 -5.71
N ALA A 229 -9.28 5.05 -4.38
CA ALA A 229 -8.20 4.38 -3.64
C ALA A 229 -8.13 2.89 -3.96
N SER A 230 -9.27 2.19 -3.97
CA SER A 230 -9.34 0.75 -4.26
C SER A 230 -8.86 0.42 -5.67
N ILE A 231 -9.29 1.22 -6.65
CA ILE A 231 -8.81 1.11 -8.03
C ILE A 231 -7.32 1.44 -8.10
N GLY A 232 -6.89 2.54 -7.46
CA GLY A 232 -5.50 2.98 -7.42
C GLY A 232 -4.54 1.93 -6.85
N VAL A 233 -4.95 1.23 -5.79
CA VAL A 233 -4.18 0.13 -5.19
C VAL A 233 -4.14 -1.09 -6.11
N THR A 234 -5.27 -1.43 -6.74
CA THR A 234 -5.34 -2.60 -7.64
C THR A 234 -4.48 -2.38 -8.88
N VAL A 235 -4.62 -1.22 -9.53
CA VAL A 235 -3.89 -0.87 -10.76
C VAL A 235 -2.45 -0.50 -10.44
N GLY A 236 -2.24 0.33 -9.42
CA GLY A 236 -0.92 0.80 -9.01
C GLY A 236 -0.03 -0.33 -8.48
N GLY A 237 -0.60 -1.28 -7.74
CA GLY A 237 0.12 -2.47 -7.29
C GLY A 237 0.58 -3.33 -8.46
N LYS A 238 -0.28 -3.53 -9.48
CA LYS A 238 0.10 -4.26 -10.70
C LYS A 238 1.17 -3.53 -11.50
N ILE A 239 1.04 -2.21 -11.69
CA ILE A 239 2.04 -1.42 -12.42
C ILE A 239 3.38 -1.47 -11.70
N ALA A 240 3.38 -1.41 -10.36
CA ALA A 240 4.59 -1.51 -9.57
C ALA A 240 5.25 -2.90 -9.71
N GLU A 241 4.47 -3.97 -9.54
CA GLU A 241 4.90 -5.36 -9.76
C GLU A 241 5.53 -5.53 -11.16
N ASP A 242 4.78 -5.22 -12.23
CA ASP A 242 5.25 -5.35 -13.61
C ASP A 242 6.54 -4.54 -13.87
N LYS A 243 6.64 -3.33 -13.30
CA LYS A 243 7.82 -2.47 -13.49
C LYS A 243 9.02 -2.94 -12.70
N ILE A 244 8.82 -3.47 -11.50
CA ILE A 244 9.92 -3.92 -10.65
C ILE A 244 10.43 -5.26 -11.14
N ASP A 245 9.57 -6.20 -11.51
CA ASP A 245 10.00 -7.51 -12.03
C ASP A 245 10.75 -7.37 -13.37
N GLU A 246 10.36 -6.42 -14.21
CA GLU A 246 11.03 -6.13 -15.50
C GLU A 246 12.50 -5.71 -15.33
N PHE A 247 12.83 -4.94 -14.28
CA PHE A 247 14.21 -4.49 -14.02
C PHE A 247 14.93 -5.32 -12.96
N GLY A 248 14.16 -5.93 -12.05
CA GLY A 248 14.65 -6.71 -10.94
C GLY A 248 14.95 -8.16 -11.29
N GLY A 249 14.33 -8.70 -12.34
CA GLY A 249 14.48 -10.11 -12.73
C GLY A 249 15.93 -10.52 -12.96
N ASP A 250 16.69 -9.70 -13.70
CA ASP A 250 18.09 -9.97 -14.06
C ASP A 250 19.05 -9.92 -12.85
N ILE A 251 18.66 -9.23 -11.79
CA ILE A 251 19.46 -9.12 -10.56
C ILE A 251 18.90 -9.99 -9.43
N GLY A 252 17.82 -10.74 -9.67
CA GLY A 252 17.17 -11.61 -8.70
C GLY A 252 16.28 -10.90 -7.67
N ILE A 253 15.70 -9.75 -8.02
CA ILE A 253 14.65 -9.06 -7.25
C ILE A 253 13.28 -9.38 -7.87
N SER A 254 12.34 -9.85 -7.05
CA SER A 254 10.93 -9.95 -7.45
C SER A 254 10.04 -9.09 -6.56
N ALA A 255 8.95 -8.57 -7.10
CA ALA A 255 7.93 -7.82 -6.37
C ALA A 255 6.62 -8.59 -6.33
N ASP A 256 5.99 -8.62 -5.16
CA ASP A 256 4.67 -9.20 -4.93
C ASP A 256 3.72 -8.13 -4.42
N ARG A 257 2.53 -8.07 -5.01
CA ARG A 257 1.45 -7.22 -4.51
C ARG A 257 0.87 -7.73 -3.19
N GLY A 258 0.57 -6.80 -2.28
CA GLY A 258 -0.01 -7.11 -0.98
C GLY A 258 -1.48 -7.50 -1.04
N MET A 259 -1.77 -8.81 -1.04
CA MET A 259 -3.15 -9.31 -1.04
C MET A 259 -3.94 -8.92 0.22
N GLY A 260 -3.28 -8.85 1.38
CA GLY A 260 -3.91 -8.41 2.63
C GLY A 260 -4.38 -6.95 2.54
N PHE A 261 -3.51 -6.07 2.04
CA PHE A 261 -3.84 -4.65 1.86
C PHE A 261 -5.01 -4.47 0.87
N LEU A 262 -5.00 -5.22 -0.24
CA LEU A 262 -6.09 -5.22 -1.22
C LEU A 262 -7.42 -5.65 -0.58
N ALA A 263 -7.41 -6.74 0.21
CA ALA A 263 -8.61 -7.24 0.87
C ALA A 263 -9.22 -6.21 1.84
N PHE A 264 -8.39 -5.55 2.66
CA PHE A 264 -8.85 -4.54 3.61
C PHE A 264 -9.36 -3.28 2.90
N THR A 265 -8.73 -2.90 1.79
CA THR A 265 -9.14 -1.78 0.96
C THR A 265 -10.56 -2.00 0.40
N TRP A 266 -10.80 -3.17 -0.21
CA TRP A 266 -12.10 -3.53 -0.76
C TRP A 266 -13.16 -3.78 0.33
N ALA A 267 -12.77 -4.28 1.49
CA ALA A 267 -13.66 -4.40 2.65
C ALA A 267 -14.12 -3.02 3.16
N ALA A 268 -13.19 -2.05 3.29
CA ALA A 268 -13.52 -0.68 3.66
C ALA A 268 -14.49 -0.05 2.63
N PHE A 269 -14.21 -0.20 1.33
CA PHE A 269 -15.11 0.23 0.27
C PHE A 269 -16.50 -0.44 0.36
N GLY A 270 -16.57 -1.75 0.58
CA GLY A 270 -17.83 -2.47 0.72
C GLY A 270 -18.68 -1.94 1.88
N THR A 271 -18.07 -1.71 3.03
CA THR A 271 -18.79 -1.18 4.21
C THR A 271 -19.33 0.25 3.97
N ILE A 272 -18.54 1.15 3.35
CA ILE A 272 -19.02 2.51 3.05
C ILE A 272 -20.11 2.50 1.97
N ALA A 273 -20.05 1.57 1.01
CA ALA A 273 -21.08 1.41 -0.02
C ALA A 273 -22.44 1.03 0.58
N VAL A 274 -22.45 0.08 1.53
CA VAL A 274 -23.68 -0.30 2.25
C VAL A 274 -24.22 0.87 3.07
N ALA A 275 -23.34 1.63 3.74
CA ALA A 275 -23.74 2.84 4.47
C ALA A 275 -24.36 3.89 3.53
N LEU A 276 -23.81 4.08 2.33
CA LEU A 276 -24.33 5.01 1.33
C LEU A 276 -25.74 4.62 0.87
N ILE A 277 -25.95 3.34 0.53
CA ILE A 277 -27.26 2.82 0.12
C ILE A 277 -28.30 3.06 1.22
N TYR A 278 -27.93 2.82 2.48
CA TYR A 278 -28.79 3.06 3.62
C TYR A 278 -29.22 4.53 3.74
N TRP A 279 -28.25 5.45 3.72
CA TRP A 279 -28.53 6.89 3.82
C TRP A 279 -29.33 7.41 2.63
N PHE A 280 -29.06 6.90 1.43
CA PHE A 280 -29.80 7.23 0.23
C PHE A 280 -31.27 6.77 0.31
N ALA A 281 -31.52 5.55 0.82
CA ALA A 281 -32.87 5.04 1.03
C ALA A 281 -33.67 5.93 2.02
N ILE A 282 -33.07 6.31 3.15
CA ILE A 282 -33.70 7.24 4.11
C ILE A 282 -34.02 8.58 3.44
N PHE A 283 -33.08 9.13 2.67
CA PHE A 283 -33.28 10.39 1.99
C PHE A 283 -34.44 10.32 0.98
N CYS A 284 -34.57 9.23 0.23
CA CYS A 284 -35.69 8.99 -0.68
C CYS A 284 -37.03 8.89 0.06
N VAL A 285 -37.08 8.20 1.20
CA VAL A 285 -38.30 8.10 2.03
C VAL A 285 -38.70 9.46 2.58
N ASP A 286 -37.77 10.21 3.17
CA ASP A 286 -38.01 11.56 3.71
C ASP A 286 -38.51 12.54 2.64
N ARG A 287 -37.96 12.47 1.42
CA ARG A 287 -38.45 13.26 0.27
C ARG A 287 -39.88 12.88 -0.13
N ARG A 288 -40.22 11.59 -0.16
CA ARG A 288 -41.57 11.11 -0.49
C ARG A 288 -42.60 11.56 0.55
N GLU A 289 -42.27 11.47 1.84
CA GLU A 289 -43.14 11.91 2.93
C GLU A 289 -43.40 13.42 2.90
N LYS A 290 -42.35 14.22 2.69
CA LYS A 290 -42.49 15.68 2.53
C LYS A 290 -43.37 16.06 1.34
N LYS A 291 -43.27 15.34 0.21
CA LYS A 291 -44.13 15.56 -0.96
C LYS A 291 -45.59 15.27 -0.64
N ARG A 292 -45.88 14.15 0.05
CA ARG A 292 -47.22 13.77 0.50
C ARG A 292 -47.81 14.81 1.47
N TYR A 293 -47.04 15.24 2.47
CA TYR A 293 -47.47 16.27 3.43
C TYR A 293 -47.80 17.61 2.75
N ARG A 294 -46.97 18.03 1.77
CA ARG A 294 -47.25 19.24 0.97
C ARG A 294 -48.53 19.11 0.16
N GLN A 295 -48.76 17.96 -0.49
CA GLN A 295 -49.99 17.71 -1.28
C GLN A 295 -51.24 17.74 -0.39
N SER A 296 -51.21 17.11 0.78
CA SER A 296 -52.32 17.16 1.75
C SER A 296 -52.63 18.58 2.22
N ARG A 297 -51.60 19.41 2.49
CA ARG A 297 -51.79 20.81 2.89
C ARG A 297 -52.38 21.69 1.79
N VAL A 298 -52.05 21.45 0.53
CA VAL A 298 -52.62 22.19 -0.60
C VAL A 298 -54.09 21.81 -0.80
N GLY A 299 -54.43 20.52 -0.70
CA GLY A 299 -55.83 20.07 -0.77
C GLY A 299 -56.72 20.63 0.34
N GLN A 300 -56.16 20.85 1.54
CA GLN A 300 -56.90 21.38 2.69
C GLN A 300 -57.13 22.91 2.66
N LYS A 301 -56.40 23.65 1.81
CA LYS A 301 -56.59 25.09 1.60
C LYS A 301 -57.53 25.43 0.43
N GLY A 302 -57.96 24.42 -0.32
CA GLY A 302 -58.84 24.57 -1.50
C GLY A 302 -60.32 24.31 -1.23
N TYR A 303 -60.71 24.15 0.05
CA TYR A 303 -62.09 24.06 0.53
C TYR A 303 -62.42 25.26 1.41
#